data_AF-E3MBH5-F1
#
_entry.id   AF-E3MBH5-F1
#
_cell.length_a   1.000
_cell.length_b   1.000
_cell.length_c   1.000
_cell.angle_alpha   90.00
_cell.angle_beta   90.00
_cell.angle_gamma   90.00
#
_symmetry.space_group_name_H-M   'P 1'
#
loop_
_entity.id
_entity.type
_entity.pdbx_description
1 polymer ?
#
loop_
_entity_poly.entity_id
_entity_poly.type
_entity_poly.pdbx_seq_one_letter_code
_entity_poly.pdbx_strand_id
1 'polypeptide(L)'
;MTTAPRADPEFQRSSILYEFLRGKSEFKTYLSFCEVMGEDTMEYREFDYWFTRFSNGNFGLVDEENAVRSIRYFMDLPVEIIGRIVDFVTWKDVVSLRQVCHDLRSLILNMQFSYKDASIMIEKTSTTVTIGEHS
;
A
#
# COMPACT_ATOMS: atom_id res chain seq x y z
N MET A 1 18.29 14.11 -28.44
CA MET A 1 17.67 15.06 -27.50
C MET A 1 17.91 14.50 -26.13
N THR A 2 18.85 15.06 -25.38
CA THR A 2 19.30 14.52 -24.09
C THR A 2 18.32 14.97 -23.02
N THR A 3 17.43 14.08 -22.57
CA THR A 3 16.64 14.29 -21.36
C THR A 3 17.60 14.43 -20.17
N ALA A 4 17.26 15.25 -19.18
CA ALA A 4 18.09 15.40 -18.00
C ALA A 4 18.34 14.01 -17.38
N PRO A 5 19.56 13.69 -16.88
CA PRO A 5 19.88 12.36 -16.34
C PRO A 5 18.88 11.87 -15.28
N ARG A 6 18.27 12.80 -14.55
CA ARG A 6 17.25 12.52 -13.52
C ARG A 6 15.91 12.00 -14.06
N ALA A 7 15.63 12.20 -15.35
CA ALA A 7 14.41 11.74 -16.01
C ALA A 7 14.60 10.38 -16.70
N ASP A 8 15.80 9.82 -16.70
CA ASP A 8 16.06 8.48 -17.24
C ASP A 8 15.63 7.39 -16.24
N PRO A 9 14.68 6.50 -16.59
CA PRO A 9 14.18 5.48 -15.67
C PRO A 9 15.27 4.51 -15.21
N GLU A 10 16.22 4.15 -16.07
CA GLU A 10 17.32 3.25 -15.68
C GLU A 10 18.25 3.93 -14.67
N PHE A 11 18.58 5.20 -14.88
CA PHE A 11 19.34 5.99 -13.91
C PHE A 11 18.61 6.08 -12.55
N GLN A 12 17.30 6.35 -12.55
CA GLN A 12 16.49 6.37 -11.33
C GLN A 12 16.56 5.03 -10.59
N ARG A 13 16.31 3.91 -11.30
CA ARG A 13 16.35 2.57 -10.72
C ARG A 13 17.73 2.18 -10.21
N SER A 14 18.79 2.57 -10.91
CA SER A 14 20.16 2.36 -10.46
C SER A 14 20.47 3.11 -9.16
N SER A 15 19.87 4.29 -8.97
CA SER A 15 19.99 5.08 -7.74
C SER A 15 19.27 4.40 -6.57
N ILE A 16 18.09 3.80 -6.83
CA ILE A 16 17.36 3.00 -5.83
C ILE A 16 18.19 1.78 -5.43
N LEU A 17 18.76 1.05 -6.39
CA LEU A 17 19.63 -0.11 -6.13
C LEU A 17 20.84 0.28 -5.29
N TYR A 18 21.49 1.40 -5.62
CA TYR A 18 22.62 1.91 -4.86
C TYR A 18 22.25 2.16 -3.39
N GLU A 19 21.13 2.83 -3.12
CA GLU A 19 20.71 3.09 -1.74
C GLU A 19 20.23 1.82 -1.00
N PHE A 20 19.60 0.87 -1.70
CA PHE A 20 19.28 -0.45 -1.15
C PHE A 20 20.55 -1.16 -0.65
N LEU A 21 21.61 -1.20 -1.46
CA LEU A 21 22.88 -1.83 -1.10
C LEU A 21 23.57 -1.17 0.12
N ARG A 22 23.23 0.09 0.43
CA ARG A 22 23.72 0.79 1.63
C ARG A 22 22.99 0.42 2.92
N GLY A 23 21.93 -0.40 2.84
CA GLY A 23 21.26 -0.97 4.01
C GLY A 23 20.34 0.00 4.77
N LYS A 24 19.85 1.06 4.12
CA LYS A 24 18.82 1.93 4.70
C LYS A 24 17.44 1.27 4.64
N SER A 25 16.57 1.57 5.61
CA SER A 25 15.16 1.16 5.57
C SER A 25 14.44 1.81 4.38
N GLU A 26 13.61 1.04 3.68
CA GLU A 26 12.88 1.43 2.46
C GLU A 26 12.30 2.85 2.48
N PHE A 27 11.45 3.18 3.46
CA PHE A 27 10.79 4.49 3.50
C PHE A 27 11.77 5.66 3.67
N LYS A 28 12.84 5.49 4.47
CA LYS A 28 13.89 6.51 4.58
C LYS A 28 14.67 6.65 3.28
N THR A 29 14.86 5.55 2.55
CA THR A 29 15.51 5.56 1.25
C THR A 29 14.67 6.33 0.24
N TYR A 30 13.34 6.13 0.25
CA TYR A 30 12.44 6.90 -0.61
C TYR A 30 12.51 8.40 -0.35
N LEU A 31 12.44 8.84 0.92
CA LEU A 31 12.55 10.26 1.25
C LEU A 31 13.89 10.85 0.77
N SER A 32 14.99 10.14 1.03
CA SER A 32 16.32 10.55 0.55
C SER A 32 16.42 10.56 -0.98
N PHE A 33 15.73 9.67 -1.67
CA PHE A 33 15.65 9.63 -3.13
C PHE A 33 14.90 10.86 -3.66
N CYS A 34 13.72 11.18 -3.09
CA CYS A 34 12.94 12.37 -3.46
C CYS A 34 13.71 13.67 -3.20
N GLU A 35 14.45 13.78 -2.10
CA GLU A 35 15.30 14.95 -1.80
C GLU A 35 16.38 15.19 -2.88
N VAL A 36 16.95 14.12 -3.44
CA VAL A 36 18.04 14.20 -4.43
C VAL A 36 17.54 14.34 -5.87
N MET A 37 16.46 13.63 -6.18
CA MET A 37 15.95 13.46 -7.54
C MET A 37 14.81 14.44 -7.87
N GLY A 38 14.02 14.83 -6.86
CA GLY A 38 12.81 15.65 -6.97
C GLY A 38 11.55 14.84 -6.59
N GLU A 39 10.60 15.47 -5.90
CA GLU A 39 9.37 14.80 -5.41
C GLU A 39 8.50 14.23 -6.54
N ASP A 40 8.44 14.91 -7.69
CA ASP A 40 7.65 14.48 -8.84
C ASP A 40 8.36 13.44 -9.74
N THR A 41 9.53 12.95 -9.34
CA THR A 41 10.36 12.07 -10.18
C THR A 41 9.76 10.66 -10.29
N MET A 42 9.28 10.12 -9.18
CA MET A 42 8.78 8.75 -9.09
C MET A 42 7.85 8.66 -7.89
N GLU A 43 6.65 8.09 -8.09
CA GLU A 43 5.73 7.82 -6.99
C GLU A 43 6.31 6.77 -6.04
N TYR A 44 5.96 6.85 -4.75
CA TYR A 44 6.39 5.89 -3.73
C TYR A 44 6.19 4.44 -4.16
N ARG A 45 5.13 4.17 -4.90
CA ARG A 45 4.78 2.80 -5.26
C ARG A 45 5.64 2.21 -6.37
N GLU A 46 6.05 3.03 -7.34
CA GLU A 46 7.04 2.60 -8.32
C GLU A 46 8.38 2.37 -7.62
N PHE A 47 8.74 3.26 -6.68
CA PHE A 47 9.93 3.08 -5.86
C PHE A 47 9.90 1.77 -5.04
N ASP A 48 8.82 1.52 -4.31
CA ASP A 48 8.58 0.34 -3.45
C ASP A 48 8.66 -0.95 -4.26
N TYR A 49 8.11 -0.94 -5.47
CA TYR A 49 8.23 -2.04 -6.42
C TYR A 49 9.70 -2.37 -6.75
N TRP A 50 10.49 -1.36 -7.16
CA TRP A 50 11.90 -1.57 -7.49
C TRP A 50 12.72 -1.97 -6.26
N PHE A 51 12.48 -1.33 -5.12
CA PHE A 51 13.15 -1.65 -3.86
C PHE A 51 12.86 -3.09 -3.42
N THR A 52 11.62 -3.54 -3.50
CA THR A 52 11.20 -4.91 -3.22
C THR A 52 11.77 -5.90 -4.24
N ARG A 53 11.87 -5.53 -5.52
CA ARG A 53 12.52 -6.36 -6.54
C ARG A 53 13.99 -6.62 -6.21
N PHE A 54 14.71 -5.57 -5.81
CA PHE A 54 16.11 -5.65 -5.39
C PHE A 54 16.27 -6.43 -4.08
N SER A 55 15.36 -6.27 -3.12
CA SER A 55 15.39 -7.03 -1.86
C SER A 55 15.18 -8.53 -2.06
N ASN A 56 14.43 -8.92 -3.09
CA ASN A 56 14.26 -10.31 -3.52
C ASN A 56 15.44 -10.85 -4.36
N GLY A 57 16.51 -10.07 -4.55
CA GLY A 57 17.73 -10.48 -5.25
C GLY A 57 17.70 -10.33 -6.78
N ASN A 58 16.67 -9.70 -7.34
CA ASN A 58 16.61 -9.40 -8.77
C ASN A 58 17.11 -7.97 -9.03
N PHE A 59 18.37 -7.84 -9.42
CA PHE A 59 19.04 -6.55 -9.64
C PHE A 59 18.92 -6.00 -11.08
N GLY A 60 18.06 -6.59 -11.92
CA GLY A 60 17.81 -6.06 -13.26
C GLY A 60 17.16 -4.68 -13.19
N LEU A 61 17.68 -3.71 -13.96
CA LEU A 61 17.13 -2.34 -14.03
C LEU A 61 16.00 -2.20 -15.06
N VAL A 62 15.73 -3.25 -15.82
CA VAL A 62 14.67 -3.32 -16.81
C VAL A 62 13.69 -4.42 -16.41
N ASP A 63 12.40 -4.12 -16.52
CA ASP A 63 11.32 -5.09 -16.42
C ASP A 63 10.33 -4.84 -17.56
N GLU A 64 10.55 -5.54 -18.68
CA GLU A 64 9.67 -5.48 -19.84
C GLU A 64 8.27 -6.06 -19.53
N GLU A 65 8.18 -7.01 -18.60
CA GLU A 65 6.91 -7.63 -18.21
C GLU A 65 6.08 -6.70 -17.31
N ASN A 66 6.74 -5.91 -16.45
CA ASN A 66 6.07 -4.92 -15.61
C ASN A 66 5.67 -3.67 -16.38
N ALA A 67 6.44 -3.24 -17.39
CA ALA A 67 5.97 -2.18 -18.30
C ALA A 67 4.59 -2.51 -18.94
N VAL A 68 4.26 -3.80 -19.05
CA VAL A 68 2.95 -4.30 -19.50
C VAL A 68 1.93 -4.41 -18.35
N ARG A 69 2.37 -4.64 -17.10
CA ARG A 69 1.53 -4.69 -15.89
C ARG A 69 1.59 -3.34 -15.18
N SER A 70 0.72 -2.40 -15.56
CA SER A 70 0.55 -1.14 -14.81
C SER A 70 0.49 -1.41 -13.31
N ILE A 71 1.21 -0.60 -12.52
CA ILE A 71 1.16 -0.64 -11.06
C ILE A 71 -0.30 -0.43 -10.62
N ARG A 72 -0.96 -1.48 -10.12
CA ARG A 72 -2.41 -1.51 -9.86
C ARG A 72 -2.75 -1.36 -8.39
N TYR A 73 -3.46 -0.31 -8.00
CA TYR A 73 -3.87 -0.03 -6.61
C TYR A 73 -4.92 -1.03 -6.13
N PHE A 74 -5.03 -1.18 -4.80
CA PHE A 74 -6.09 -2.00 -4.22
C PHE A 74 -7.47 -1.54 -4.71
N MET A 75 -7.65 -0.23 -4.83
CA MET A 75 -8.87 0.40 -5.35
C MET A 75 -9.07 0.23 -6.86
N ASP A 76 -8.08 -0.27 -7.61
CA ASP A 76 -8.23 -0.60 -9.04
C ASP A 76 -8.92 -1.95 -9.23
N LEU A 77 -9.11 -2.73 -8.16
CA LEU A 77 -9.91 -3.94 -8.20
C LEU A 77 -11.39 -3.59 -8.39
N PRO A 78 -12.15 -4.40 -9.15
CA PRO A 78 -13.60 -4.27 -9.20
C PRO A 78 -14.19 -4.25 -7.79
N VAL A 79 -15.20 -3.39 -7.58
CA VAL A 79 -15.82 -3.17 -6.27
C VAL A 79 -16.37 -4.46 -5.66
N GLU A 80 -16.82 -5.40 -6.50
CA GLU A 80 -17.33 -6.70 -6.08
C GLU A 80 -16.23 -7.56 -5.44
N ILE A 81 -14.99 -7.47 -5.94
CA ILE A 81 -13.84 -8.19 -5.38
C ILE A 81 -13.45 -7.55 -4.04
N ILE A 82 -13.41 -6.22 -3.98
CA ILE A 82 -13.13 -5.49 -2.73
C ILE A 82 -14.17 -5.85 -1.67
N GLY A 83 -15.45 -5.88 -2.03
CA GLY A 83 -16.54 -6.31 -1.14
C GLY A 83 -16.34 -7.70 -0.58
N ARG A 84 -16.01 -8.69 -1.44
CA ARG A 84 -15.71 -10.04 -0.96
C ARG A 84 -14.55 -10.07 0.02
N ILE A 85 -13.47 -9.30 -0.22
CA ILE A 85 -12.34 -9.23 0.72
C ILE A 85 -12.80 -8.68 2.07
N VAL A 86 -13.61 -7.62 2.05
CA VAL A 86 -14.16 -6.99 3.25
C VAL A 86 -15.09 -7.93 4.03
N ASP A 87 -15.83 -8.82 3.36
CA ASP A 87 -16.68 -9.83 4.01
C ASP A 87 -15.88 -10.92 4.75
N PHE A 88 -14.61 -11.14 4.39
CA PHE A 88 -13.75 -12.15 5.03
C PHE A 88 -12.92 -11.64 6.22
N VAL A 89 -12.92 -10.33 6.49
CA VAL A 89 -12.12 -9.75 7.56
C VAL A 89 -12.96 -9.46 8.81
N THR A 90 -12.34 -9.44 9.99
CA THR A 90 -13.06 -9.18 11.24
C THR A 90 -13.51 -7.73 11.33
N TRP A 91 -14.47 -7.40 12.21
CA TRP A 91 -14.89 -6.02 12.41
C TRP A 91 -13.73 -5.07 12.80
N LYS A 92 -12.70 -5.59 13.50
CA LYS A 92 -11.51 -4.81 13.86
C LYS A 92 -10.70 -4.45 12.62
N ASP A 93 -10.55 -5.41 11.70
CA ASP A 93 -9.87 -5.21 10.43
C ASP A 93 -10.66 -4.25 9.54
N VAL A 94 -12.00 -4.33 9.50
CA VAL A 94 -12.86 -3.37 8.80
C VAL A 94 -12.62 -1.94 9.31
N VAL A 95 -12.51 -1.76 10.63
CA VAL A 95 -12.19 -0.46 11.22
C VAL A 95 -10.82 0.04 10.78
N SER A 96 -9.81 -0.83 10.69
CA SER A 96 -8.48 -0.50 10.16
C SER A 96 -8.53 -0.14 8.68
N LEU A 97 -9.22 -0.92 7.84
CA LEU A 97 -9.38 -0.68 6.41
C LEU A 97 -10.04 0.68 6.14
N ARG A 98 -11.02 1.07 6.96
CA ARG A 98 -11.69 2.38 6.88
C ARG A 98 -10.76 3.58 7.15
N GLN A 99 -9.58 3.35 7.73
CA GLN A 99 -8.60 4.40 8.03
C GLN A 99 -7.54 4.56 6.93
N VAL A 100 -7.47 3.65 5.96
CA VAL A 100 -6.42 3.65 4.92
C VAL A 100 -6.60 4.80 3.94
N CYS A 101 -7.79 4.95 3.34
CA CYS A 101 -8.07 6.06 2.41
C CYS A 101 -9.57 6.43 2.38
N HIS A 102 -9.87 7.59 1.79
CA HIS A 102 -11.24 8.11 1.66
C HIS A 102 -12.14 7.21 0.79
N ASP A 103 -11.61 6.63 -0.28
CA ASP A 103 -12.39 5.80 -1.20
C ASP A 103 -12.76 4.47 -0.55
N LEU A 104 -11.80 3.79 0.07
CA LEU A 104 -12.03 2.54 0.81
C LEU A 104 -13.00 2.77 1.97
N ARG A 105 -12.87 3.90 2.68
CA ARG A 105 -13.82 4.30 3.72
C ARG A 105 -15.24 4.45 3.17
N SER A 106 -15.39 5.08 2.00
CA SER A 106 -16.69 5.31 1.39
C SER A 106 -17.32 4.02 0.89
N LEU A 107 -16.52 3.13 0.28
CA LEU A 107 -16.95 1.78 -0.11
C LEU A 107 -17.45 0.97 1.09
N ILE A 108 -16.64 0.90 2.14
CA ILE A 108 -16.98 0.18 3.38
C ILE A 108 -18.27 0.75 3.99
N LEU A 109 -18.46 2.08 4.01
CA LEU A 109 -19.69 2.67 4.56
C LEU A 109 -20.95 2.30 3.77
N ASN A 110 -20.82 2.04 2.47
CA ASN A 110 -21.92 1.60 1.63
C ASN A 110 -22.18 0.08 1.73
N MET A 111 -21.24 -0.69 2.28
CA MET A 111 -21.43 -2.11 2.54
C MET A 111 -22.33 -2.28 3.77
N GLN A 112 -23.41 -3.03 3.63
CA GLN A 112 -24.31 -3.33 4.75
C GLN A 112 -23.70 -4.43 5.62
N PHE A 113 -22.96 -4.03 6.66
CA PHE A 113 -22.50 -4.99 7.67
C PHE A 113 -23.67 -5.41 8.57
N SER A 114 -24.03 -6.69 8.53
CA SER A 114 -24.98 -7.27 9.49
C SER A 114 -24.22 -7.95 10.63
N TYR A 115 -24.42 -7.48 11.86
CA TYR A 115 -23.90 -8.10 13.07
C TYR A 115 -25.07 -8.76 13.82
N LYS A 116 -24.84 -9.93 14.44
CA LYS A 116 -25.90 -10.64 15.20
C LYS A 116 -26.27 -9.88 16.47
N ASP A 117 -25.26 -9.47 17.20
CA ASP A 117 -25.40 -8.78 18.48
C ASP A 117 -24.17 -7.90 18.73
N ALA A 118 -24.34 -6.86 19.54
CA ALA A 118 -23.25 -6.03 20.02
C ALA A 118 -23.52 -5.67 21.48
N SER A 119 -22.53 -5.84 22.34
CA SER A 119 -22.60 -5.44 23.74
C SER A 119 -21.36 -4.70 24.18
N ILE A 120 -21.58 -3.71 25.04
CA ILE A 120 -20.52 -2.91 25.67
C ILE A 120 -20.64 -3.14 27.17
N MET A 121 -19.59 -3.70 27.75
CA MET A 121 -19.48 -3.89 29.19
C MET A 121 -18.51 -2.83 29.74
N ILE A 122 -19.02 -1.98 30.62
CA ILE A 122 -18.24 -0.94 31.29
C ILE A 122 -18.11 -1.33 32.76
N GLU A 123 -16.87 -1.53 33.18
CA GLU A 123 -16.48 -1.81 34.55
C GLU A 123 -15.72 -0.60 35.11
N LYS A 124 -15.43 -0.64 36.41
CA LYS A 124 -14.78 0.47 37.12
C LYS A 124 -13.40 0.84 36.53
N THR A 125 -12.73 -0.11 35.87
CA THR A 125 -11.37 0.04 35.32
C THR A 125 -11.23 -0.42 33.86
N SER A 126 -12.30 -0.90 33.24
CA SER A 126 -12.24 -1.61 31.95
C SER A 126 -13.47 -1.34 31.12
N THR A 127 -13.30 -1.25 29.80
CA THR A 127 -14.40 -1.27 28.84
C THR A 127 -14.15 -2.39 27.85
N THR A 128 -15.08 -3.33 27.75
CA THR A 128 -15.02 -4.44 26.80
C THR A 128 -16.13 -4.29 25.78
N VAL A 129 -15.79 -4.31 24.50
CA VAL A 129 -16.75 -4.31 23.39
C VAL A 129 -16.73 -5.69 22.76
N THR A 130 -17.89 -6.34 22.71
CA THR A 130 -18.09 -7.63 22.03
C THR A 130 -19.10 -7.44 20.92
N ILE A 131 -18.75 -7.91 19.73
CA ILE A 131 -19.62 -7.88 18.55
C ILE A 131 -19.73 -9.33 18.07
N GLY A 132 -20.94 -9.86 18.04
CA GLY A 132 -21.24 -11.20 17.54
C GLY A 132 -21.22 -11.22 16.02
N GLU A 133 -20.32 -12.01 15.45
CA GLU A 133 -20.22 -12.22 14.00
C GLU A 133 -21.35 -13.14 13.49
N HIS A 134 -21.81 -12.89 12.27
CA HIS A 134 -22.64 -13.85 11.55
C HIS A 134 -21.76 -15.04 11.13
N SER A 135 -22.29 -16.26 11.27
CA SER A 135 -21.67 -17.48 10.75
C SER A 135 -22.08 -17.69 9.30
#